data_AF-A0A317I443-F1
#
_entry.id   AF-A0A317I443-F1
#
_cell.length_a   1.000
_cell.length_b   1.000
_cell.length_c   1.000
_cell.angle_alpha   90.00
_cell.angle_beta   90.00
_cell.angle_gamma   90.00
#
_symmetry.space_group_name_H-M   'P 1'
#
loop_
_entity.id
_entity.type
_entity.pdbx_description
1 polymer ?
#
loop_
_entity_poly.entity_id
_entity_poly.type
_entity_poly.pdbx_seq_one_letter_code
_entity_poly.pdbx_strand_id
1 'polypeptide(L)'
;MSELKKFNNLAALAEENERKHATVLPIVASVRVSPGPYLAISSVMTFCSALLLRAHHDAWALAGIVGAWLFLPLLALTDRIVFDGKGLMKSGPIRSLLKLFRGNYGRLLIDDFETVETNAVRTLRRGGRVRYRYRTQITGKGKEFVIASGGQAYRKLIRELLPLIHDDKLDNRSRDLRDYLNDPRLVNQKTRLSKLASAQVLDVANDDFRLGGKSAVNSPHSKEDMERAHLLRRLGNELRIAGRLREASEAFRRALNVTPNAAWLIYDFARLLRSQASAQSDVRLLNRARAALRLACVRAKNDLSLLPLIGESFLECGDSRQARQVLQRVVEVESGNFKARMGLADIALREGKLAHVIHHYHEAARVTSEESLVRYARREADYYLTLNNDDDYLAAELRRINWLQNVMRVRRLAARATNGAVLVALIGGFVDPLASSLGWSLASSALVVWLLTVIGTRALFKRAKPRTAS
;
A
#
# COMPACT_ATOMS: atom_id res chain seq x y z
N MET A 1 -17.13 -35.33 -49.28
CA MET A 1 -15.90 -35.33 -48.43
C MET A 1 -15.07 -34.05 -48.53
N SER A 2 -15.03 -33.32 -49.67
CA SER A 2 -14.24 -32.09 -49.82
C SER A 2 -14.75 -30.90 -48.98
N GLU A 3 -16.07 -30.69 -48.92
CA GLU A 3 -16.70 -29.57 -48.18
C GLU A 3 -16.53 -29.68 -46.65
N LEU A 4 -16.70 -30.88 -46.08
CA LEU A 4 -16.44 -31.17 -44.67
C LEU A 4 -14.98 -30.90 -44.26
N LYS A 5 -14.02 -31.15 -45.16
CA LYS A 5 -12.60 -30.89 -44.92
C LYS A 5 -12.28 -29.39 -44.92
N LYS A 6 -12.96 -28.61 -45.76
CA LYS A 6 -12.86 -27.14 -45.77
C LYS A 6 -13.47 -26.52 -44.51
N PHE A 7 -14.64 -26.99 -44.07
CA PHE A 7 -15.28 -26.50 -42.84
C PHE A 7 -14.44 -26.78 -41.60
N ASN A 8 -13.87 -27.99 -41.49
CA ASN A 8 -12.97 -28.33 -40.39
C ASN A 8 -11.67 -27.52 -40.42
N ASN A 9 -11.14 -27.21 -41.60
CA ASN A 9 -9.98 -26.32 -41.74
C ASN A 9 -10.30 -24.86 -41.39
N LEU A 10 -11.50 -24.36 -41.72
CA LEU A 10 -11.95 -23.02 -41.35
C LEU A 10 -12.19 -22.91 -39.84
N ALA A 11 -12.77 -23.94 -39.22
CA ALA A 11 -12.93 -24.02 -37.76
C ALA A 11 -11.57 -24.10 -37.07
N ALA A 12 -10.61 -24.88 -37.60
CA ALA A 12 -9.26 -24.95 -37.10
C ALA A 12 -8.50 -23.61 -37.26
N LEU A 13 -8.69 -22.91 -38.38
CA LEU A 13 -8.12 -21.57 -38.62
C LEU A 13 -8.78 -20.50 -37.73
N ALA A 14 -10.08 -20.63 -37.44
CA ALA A 14 -10.78 -19.75 -36.51
C ALA A 14 -10.31 -19.99 -35.07
N GLU A 15 -10.14 -21.25 -34.65
CA GLU A 15 -9.53 -21.59 -33.36
C GLU A 15 -8.06 -21.14 -33.29
N GLU A 16 -7.31 -21.25 -34.37
CA GLU A 16 -5.91 -20.81 -34.42
C GLU A 16 -5.81 -19.27 -34.40
N ASN A 17 -6.73 -18.56 -35.06
CA ASN A 17 -6.85 -17.11 -34.98
C ASN A 17 -7.36 -16.64 -33.61
N GLU A 18 -8.28 -17.34 -32.96
CA GLU A 18 -8.69 -17.07 -31.58
C GLU A 18 -7.55 -17.34 -30.60
N ARG A 19 -6.77 -18.41 -30.79
CA ARG A 19 -5.54 -18.69 -30.01
C ARG A 19 -4.47 -17.62 -30.26
N LYS A 20 -4.30 -17.13 -31.48
CA LYS A 20 -3.39 -16.02 -31.82
C LYS A 20 -3.88 -14.68 -31.26
N HIS A 21 -5.18 -14.37 -31.31
CA HIS A 21 -5.75 -13.16 -30.72
C HIS A 21 -5.84 -13.21 -29.19
N ALA A 22 -5.94 -14.39 -28.59
CA ALA A 22 -5.84 -14.59 -27.15
C ALA A 22 -4.43 -14.27 -26.58
N THR A 23 -3.40 -14.15 -27.44
CA THR A 23 -2.03 -13.84 -26.97
C THR A 23 -1.75 -12.36 -26.72
N VAL A 24 -2.57 -11.44 -27.22
CA VAL A 24 -2.42 -10.00 -26.96
C VAL A 24 -3.72 -9.44 -26.36
N LEU A 25 -3.95 -9.77 -25.08
CA LEU A 25 -5.02 -9.12 -24.32
C LEU A 25 -4.79 -7.60 -24.32
N PRO A 26 -5.82 -6.77 -24.58
CA PRO A 26 -5.68 -5.33 -24.64
C PRO A 26 -5.21 -4.79 -23.29
N ILE A 27 -4.12 -4.01 -23.32
CA ILE A 27 -3.57 -3.40 -22.12
C ILE A 27 -4.47 -2.23 -21.71
N VAL A 28 -5.22 -2.41 -20.62
CA VAL A 28 -6.10 -1.37 -20.06
C VAL A 28 -5.25 -0.27 -19.38
N ALA A 29 -4.33 -0.69 -18.51
CA ALA A 29 -3.43 0.20 -17.81
C ALA A 29 -2.05 -0.43 -17.60
N SER A 30 -1.01 0.40 -17.55
CA SER A 30 0.34 -0.05 -17.20
C SER A 30 1.04 0.96 -16.32
N VAL A 31 1.83 0.46 -15.36
CA VAL A 31 2.63 1.27 -14.43
C VAL A 31 4.04 0.71 -14.38
N ARG A 32 5.04 1.59 -14.32
CA ARG A 32 6.43 1.17 -14.18
C ARG A 32 6.66 0.50 -12.83
N VAL A 33 7.48 -0.55 -12.82
CA VAL A 33 7.95 -1.15 -11.56
C VAL A 33 8.76 -0.12 -10.78
N SER A 34 8.72 -0.17 -9.46
CA SER A 34 9.52 0.75 -8.64
C SER A 34 11.01 0.58 -8.95
N PRO A 35 11.79 1.64 -9.20
CA PRO A 35 13.19 1.54 -9.61
C PRO A 35 14.14 1.14 -8.47
N GLY A 36 13.65 1.10 -7.21
CA GLY A 36 14.46 0.88 -6.01
C GLY A 36 15.38 -0.35 -6.08
N PRO A 37 14.89 -1.55 -6.45
CA PRO A 37 15.74 -2.73 -6.61
C PRO A 37 16.83 -2.56 -7.66
N TYR A 38 16.54 -1.92 -8.80
CA TYR A 38 17.51 -1.66 -9.86
C TYR A 38 18.60 -0.69 -9.41
N LEU A 39 18.22 0.37 -8.72
CA LEU A 39 19.17 1.34 -8.14
C LEU A 39 20.08 0.68 -7.11
N ALA A 40 19.54 -0.22 -6.28
CA ALA A 40 20.36 -0.98 -5.33
C ALA A 40 21.38 -1.88 -6.04
N ILE A 41 20.98 -2.61 -7.09
CA ILE A 41 21.90 -3.45 -7.86
C ILE A 41 22.93 -2.59 -8.61
N SER A 42 22.52 -1.46 -9.19
CA SER A 42 23.41 -0.52 -9.87
C SER A 42 24.45 0.06 -8.92
N SER A 43 24.05 0.43 -7.70
CA SER A 43 24.97 0.90 -6.67
C SER A 43 26.01 -0.15 -6.28
N VAL A 44 25.59 -1.41 -6.09
CA VAL A 44 26.49 -2.53 -5.80
C VAL A 44 27.45 -2.77 -6.97
N MET A 45 26.95 -2.84 -8.21
CA MET A 45 27.79 -3.05 -9.40
C MET A 45 28.79 -1.91 -9.59
N THR A 46 28.38 -0.66 -9.35
CA THR A 46 29.29 0.49 -9.42
C THR A 46 30.42 0.36 -8.40
N PHE A 47 30.10 -0.04 -7.16
CA PHE A 47 31.10 -0.26 -6.13
C PHE A 47 32.06 -1.41 -6.48
N CYS A 48 31.55 -2.55 -6.93
CA CYS A 48 32.38 -3.68 -7.38
C CYS A 48 33.28 -3.27 -8.55
N SER A 49 32.78 -2.45 -9.47
CA SER A 49 33.58 -1.95 -10.60
C SER A 49 34.72 -1.03 -10.14
N ALA A 50 34.48 -0.19 -9.12
CA ALA A 50 35.52 0.65 -8.53
C ALA A 50 36.62 -0.19 -7.86
N LEU A 51 36.27 -1.30 -7.21
CA LEU A 51 37.25 -2.24 -6.66
C LEU A 51 38.07 -2.93 -7.76
N LEU A 52 37.43 -3.29 -8.89
CA LEU A 52 38.10 -3.90 -10.04
C LEU A 52 39.11 -2.94 -10.70
N LEU A 53 38.78 -1.64 -10.81
CA LEU A 53 39.75 -0.62 -11.27
C LEU A 53 40.98 -0.56 -10.36
N ARG A 54 40.78 -0.61 -9.03
CA ARG A 54 41.90 -0.66 -8.06
C ARG A 54 42.74 -1.93 -8.18
N ALA A 55 42.14 -3.04 -8.62
CA ALA A 55 42.83 -4.30 -8.86
C ALA A 55 43.46 -4.40 -10.26
N HIS A 56 43.49 -3.29 -11.04
CA HIS A 56 43.99 -3.25 -12.42
C HIS A 56 43.25 -4.18 -13.39
N HIS A 57 41.97 -4.47 -13.13
CA HIS A 57 41.08 -5.24 -14.00
C HIS A 57 40.15 -4.32 -14.80
N ASP A 58 40.73 -3.47 -15.64
CA ASP A 58 40.03 -2.35 -16.29
C ASP A 58 38.88 -2.79 -17.21
N ALA A 59 39.05 -3.89 -17.95
CA ALA A 59 38.01 -4.41 -18.85
C ALA A 59 36.74 -4.84 -18.10
N TRP A 60 36.90 -5.55 -16.97
CA TRP A 60 35.77 -6.01 -16.15
C TRP A 60 35.12 -4.86 -15.40
N ALA A 61 35.91 -3.88 -14.94
CA ALA A 61 35.38 -2.67 -14.35
C ALA A 61 34.54 -1.86 -15.35
N LEU A 62 35.02 -1.70 -16.58
CA LEU A 62 34.27 -1.01 -17.64
C LEU A 62 32.96 -1.73 -17.93
N ALA A 63 32.99 -3.07 -18.08
CA ALA A 63 31.79 -3.87 -18.29
C ALA A 63 30.78 -3.71 -17.14
N GLY A 64 31.25 -3.70 -15.88
CA GLY A 64 30.41 -3.49 -14.70
C GLY A 64 29.78 -2.09 -14.65
N ILE A 65 30.51 -1.03 -15.00
CA ILE A 65 29.99 0.34 -15.08
C ILE A 65 28.93 0.45 -16.19
N VAL A 66 29.21 -0.10 -17.38
CA VAL A 66 28.24 -0.13 -18.49
C VAL A 66 26.99 -0.91 -18.07
N GLY A 67 27.14 -2.06 -17.41
CA GLY A 67 26.04 -2.81 -16.79
C GLY A 67 25.21 -1.97 -15.83
N ALA A 68 25.88 -1.26 -14.91
CA ALA A 68 25.25 -0.50 -13.84
C ALA A 68 24.51 0.75 -14.33
N TRP A 69 25.04 1.47 -15.32
CA TRP A 69 24.56 2.80 -15.73
C TRP A 69 23.90 2.84 -17.10
N LEU A 70 24.08 1.82 -17.95
CA LEU A 70 23.42 1.72 -19.25
C LEU A 70 22.31 0.67 -19.22
N PHE A 71 22.64 -0.58 -18.88
CA PHE A 71 21.69 -1.68 -18.95
C PHE A 71 20.65 -1.69 -17.83
N LEU A 72 21.06 -1.54 -16.56
CA LEU A 72 20.10 -1.57 -15.44
C LEU A 72 19.06 -0.43 -15.48
N PRO A 73 19.42 0.84 -15.79
CA PRO A 73 18.43 1.90 -15.93
C PRO A 73 17.48 1.65 -17.12
N LEU A 74 17.99 1.11 -18.23
CA LEU A 74 17.15 0.71 -19.36
C LEU A 74 16.13 -0.37 -18.94
N LEU A 75 16.58 -1.40 -18.22
CA LEU A 75 15.68 -2.43 -17.66
C LEU A 75 14.64 -1.79 -16.72
N ALA A 76 15.05 -0.91 -15.82
CA ALA A 76 14.15 -0.22 -14.89
C ALA A 76 13.10 0.66 -15.61
N LEU A 77 13.41 1.20 -16.78
CA LEU A 77 12.50 2.01 -17.59
C LEU A 77 11.51 1.16 -18.42
N THR A 78 11.93 -0.03 -18.82
CA THR A 78 11.14 -0.96 -19.64
C THR A 78 10.20 -1.85 -18.82
N ASP A 79 10.59 -2.21 -17.59
CA ASP A 79 9.83 -3.10 -16.74
C ASP A 79 8.54 -2.46 -16.21
N ARG A 80 7.42 -3.13 -16.46
CA ARG A 80 6.07 -2.63 -16.18
C ARG A 80 5.21 -3.69 -15.51
N ILE A 81 4.26 -3.23 -14.71
CA ILE A 81 3.10 -3.99 -14.27
C ILE A 81 1.96 -3.58 -15.17
N VAL A 82 1.32 -4.57 -15.79
CA VAL A 82 0.27 -4.42 -16.79
C VAL A 82 -1.02 -5.00 -16.22
N PHE A 83 -2.11 -4.29 -16.46
CA PHE A 83 -3.47 -4.71 -16.16
C PHE A 83 -4.23 -4.89 -17.47
N ASP A 84 -4.82 -6.06 -17.64
CA ASP A 84 -5.52 -6.52 -18.86
C ASP A 84 -7.05 -6.54 -18.69
N GLY A 85 -7.59 -5.99 -17.59
CA GLY A 85 -9.01 -6.05 -17.25
C GLY A 85 -9.40 -7.27 -16.39
N LYS A 86 -8.61 -8.36 -16.42
CA LYS A 86 -8.89 -9.60 -15.68
C LYS A 86 -7.88 -9.90 -14.57
N GLY A 87 -6.66 -9.37 -14.69
CA GLY A 87 -5.59 -9.63 -13.75
C GLY A 87 -4.34 -8.78 -13.98
N LEU A 88 -3.44 -8.86 -13.01
CA LEU A 88 -2.15 -8.19 -13.04
C LEU A 88 -1.08 -9.11 -13.57
N MET A 89 -0.22 -8.58 -14.42
CA MET A 89 0.99 -9.27 -14.85
C MET A 89 2.22 -8.36 -14.89
N LYS A 90 3.39 -8.94 -14.65
CA LYS A 90 4.65 -8.25 -14.97
C LYS A 90 4.90 -8.33 -16.47
N SER A 91 5.46 -7.28 -17.05
CA SER A 91 5.88 -7.18 -18.44
C SER A 91 7.27 -6.56 -18.51
N GLY A 92 8.08 -7.01 -19.45
CA GLY A 92 9.46 -6.55 -19.63
C GLY A 92 10.47 -7.68 -19.79
N PRO A 93 11.72 -7.34 -20.15
CA PRO A 93 12.80 -8.29 -20.43
C PRO A 93 13.10 -9.22 -19.24
N ILE A 94 12.94 -8.74 -18.00
CA ILE A 94 13.14 -9.57 -16.80
C ILE A 94 12.12 -10.71 -16.70
N ARG A 95 10.88 -10.51 -17.17
CA ARG A 95 9.92 -11.61 -17.24
C ARG A 95 10.38 -12.68 -18.24
N SER A 96 10.87 -12.28 -19.40
CA SER A 96 11.38 -13.21 -20.41
C SER A 96 12.57 -14.00 -19.89
N LEU A 97 13.49 -13.33 -19.17
CA LEU A 97 14.61 -13.98 -18.49
C LEU A 97 14.15 -14.96 -17.40
N LEU A 98 13.19 -14.57 -16.55
CA LEU A 98 12.69 -15.40 -15.46
C LEU A 98 11.87 -16.62 -15.94
N LYS A 99 11.19 -16.51 -17.08
CA LYS A 99 10.48 -17.63 -17.71
C LYS A 99 11.42 -18.80 -18.04
N LEU A 100 12.67 -18.52 -18.39
CA LEU A 100 13.66 -19.56 -18.68
C LEU A 100 14.05 -20.38 -17.44
N PHE A 101 14.03 -19.77 -16.26
CA PHE A 101 14.55 -20.40 -15.03
C PHE A 101 13.46 -20.95 -14.09
N ARG A 102 12.25 -20.39 -14.11
CA ARG A 102 11.13 -20.82 -13.25
C ARG A 102 9.79 -20.68 -13.98
N GLY A 103 9.02 -21.76 -14.05
CA GLY A 103 7.69 -21.79 -14.66
C GLY A 103 6.73 -20.73 -14.13
N ASN A 104 5.85 -20.23 -15.03
CA ASN A 104 4.70 -19.34 -14.83
C ASN A 104 4.71 -18.35 -13.64
N TYR A 105 5.80 -17.60 -13.48
CA TYR A 105 5.74 -16.26 -12.89
C TYR A 105 5.11 -15.31 -13.89
N GLY A 106 3.86 -14.88 -13.68
CA GLY A 106 3.32 -13.90 -14.60
C GLY A 106 2.08 -13.21 -14.13
N ARG A 107 1.02 -13.98 -13.85
CA ARG A 107 -0.34 -13.44 -13.75
C ARG A 107 -0.96 -13.72 -12.39
N LEU A 108 -1.71 -12.75 -11.88
CA LEU A 108 -2.61 -12.88 -10.73
C LEU A 108 -3.97 -12.31 -11.15
N LEU A 109 -5.01 -13.14 -11.16
CA LEU A 109 -6.36 -12.74 -11.51
C LEU A 109 -6.99 -11.91 -10.38
N ILE A 110 -7.96 -11.06 -10.71
CA ILE A 110 -8.66 -10.22 -9.72
C ILE A 110 -9.37 -11.09 -8.67
N ASP A 111 -10.00 -12.18 -9.11
CA ASP A 111 -10.70 -13.11 -8.22
C ASP A 111 -9.75 -13.72 -7.18
N ASP A 112 -8.49 -13.92 -7.58
CA ASP A 112 -7.43 -14.48 -6.73
C ASP A 112 -6.79 -13.46 -5.77
N PHE A 113 -7.22 -12.19 -5.79
CA PHE A 113 -6.74 -11.20 -4.84
C PHE A 113 -7.25 -11.53 -3.44
N GLU A 114 -6.34 -11.53 -2.47
CA GLU A 114 -6.62 -11.79 -1.06
C GLU A 114 -6.67 -10.47 -0.29
N THR A 115 -5.63 -9.63 -0.41
CA THR A 115 -5.58 -8.32 0.24
C THR A 115 -5.03 -7.24 -0.68
N VAL A 116 -5.57 -6.04 -0.53
CA VAL A 116 -5.11 -4.82 -1.19
C VAL A 116 -4.93 -3.74 -0.13
N GLU A 117 -3.66 -3.47 0.17
CA GLU A 117 -3.27 -2.53 1.22
C GLU A 117 -2.55 -1.33 0.61
N THR A 118 -2.89 -0.13 1.05
CA THR A 118 -2.25 1.09 0.57
C THR A 118 -1.59 1.86 1.70
N ASN A 119 -0.26 1.93 1.62
CA ASN A 119 0.55 2.75 2.52
C ASN A 119 0.80 4.14 1.92
N ALA A 120 0.50 5.19 2.69
CA ALA A 120 0.75 6.57 2.30
C ALA A 120 2.02 7.11 2.98
N VAL A 121 3.09 7.30 2.21
CA VAL A 121 4.35 7.89 2.69
C VAL A 121 4.36 9.38 2.39
N ARG A 122 4.67 10.19 3.39
CA ARG A 122 4.81 11.65 3.25
C ARG A 122 6.23 11.98 2.84
N THR A 123 6.42 12.84 1.84
CA THR A 123 7.77 13.18 1.35
C THR A 123 8.17 14.62 1.64
N LEU A 124 7.27 15.59 1.40
CA LEU A 124 7.58 17.02 1.52
C LEU A 124 6.34 17.79 1.98
N ARG A 125 6.54 18.79 2.86
CA ARG A 125 5.51 19.74 3.30
C ARG A 125 5.94 21.14 2.88
N ARG A 126 5.06 21.88 2.19
CA ARG A 126 5.26 23.30 1.85
C ARG A 126 3.92 24.03 1.84
N GLY A 127 3.78 25.10 2.63
CA GLY A 127 2.58 25.96 2.67
C GLY A 127 1.26 25.21 2.83
N GLY A 128 1.12 24.42 3.89
CA GLY A 128 -0.10 23.64 4.16
C GLY A 128 -0.36 22.43 3.24
N ARG A 129 0.40 22.25 2.15
CA ARG A 129 0.30 21.09 1.25
C ARG A 129 1.26 19.98 1.67
N VAL A 130 0.76 18.75 1.68
CA VAL A 130 1.49 17.53 1.99
C VAL A 130 1.60 16.69 0.72
N ARG A 131 2.81 16.36 0.28
CA ARG A 131 2.99 15.44 -0.84
C ARG A 131 2.92 14.01 -0.35
N TYR A 132 1.87 13.30 -0.74
CA TYR A 132 1.72 11.86 -0.51
C TYR A 132 2.30 11.06 -1.67
N ARG A 133 3.06 10.03 -1.34
CA ARG A 133 3.43 8.94 -2.23
C ARG A 133 2.76 7.67 -1.71
N TYR A 134 1.84 7.12 -2.50
CA TYR A 134 1.15 5.90 -2.16
C TYR A 134 1.96 4.68 -2.59
N ARG A 135 1.89 3.61 -1.82
CA ARG A 135 2.43 2.30 -2.15
C ARG A 135 1.30 1.31 -1.95
N THR A 136 0.73 0.84 -3.06
CA THR A 136 -0.35 -0.15 -3.06
C THR A 136 0.28 -1.53 -3.22
N GLN A 137 0.01 -2.41 -2.27
CA GLN A 137 0.47 -3.79 -2.24
C GLN A 137 -0.74 -4.70 -2.45
N ILE A 138 -0.65 -5.56 -3.46
CA ILE A 138 -1.70 -6.51 -3.83
C ILE A 138 -1.12 -7.90 -3.63
N THR A 139 -1.79 -8.72 -2.82
CA THR A 139 -1.36 -10.09 -2.52
C THR A 139 -2.41 -11.11 -2.94
N GLY A 140 -1.95 -12.30 -3.34
CA GLY A 140 -2.85 -13.42 -3.67
C GLY A 140 -2.08 -14.63 -4.20
N LYS A 141 -2.49 -15.84 -3.81
CA LYS A 141 -1.85 -17.11 -4.22
C LYS A 141 -0.32 -17.11 -4.05
N GLY A 142 0.17 -16.51 -2.96
CA GLY A 142 1.61 -16.39 -2.66
C GLY A 142 2.39 -15.44 -3.57
N LYS A 143 1.71 -14.63 -4.39
CA LYS A 143 2.29 -13.57 -5.22
C LYS A 143 2.04 -12.20 -4.59
N GLU A 144 3.00 -11.30 -4.78
CA GLU A 144 2.93 -9.92 -4.31
C GLU A 144 3.25 -8.96 -5.46
N PHE A 145 2.36 -7.99 -5.67
CA PHE A 145 2.56 -6.88 -6.58
C PHE A 145 2.62 -5.58 -5.78
N VAL A 146 3.75 -4.90 -5.85
CA VAL A 146 3.95 -3.59 -5.21
C VAL A 146 3.97 -2.51 -6.27
N ILE A 147 3.01 -1.60 -6.19
CA ILE A 147 2.85 -0.48 -7.11
C ILE A 147 3.07 0.81 -6.33
N ALA A 148 4.13 1.55 -6.69
CA ALA A 148 4.38 2.86 -6.13
C ALA A 148 3.68 3.93 -6.96
N SER A 149 3.10 4.92 -6.29
CA SER A 149 2.44 6.04 -6.95
C SER A 149 3.44 6.85 -7.76
N GLY A 150 3.10 7.11 -9.02
CA GLY A 150 3.90 7.90 -9.93
C GLY A 150 3.10 8.32 -11.16
N GLY A 151 2.80 9.61 -11.26
CA GLY A 151 2.22 10.21 -12.46
C GLY A 151 0.81 9.75 -12.83
N GLN A 152 0.43 9.96 -14.08
CA GLN A 152 -0.88 9.63 -14.64
C GLN A 152 -1.09 8.12 -14.76
N ALA A 153 -0.03 7.37 -15.07
CA ALA A 153 -0.06 5.91 -15.20
C ALA A 153 -0.63 5.22 -13.95
N TYR A 154 -0.16 5.62 -12.76
CA TYR A 154 -0.68 5.08 -11.50
C TYR A 154 -2.15 5.43 -11.29
N ARG A 155 -2.56 6.68 -11.54
CA ARG A 155 -3.97 7.09 -11.40
C ARG A 155 -4.87 6.32 -12.34
N LYS A 156 -4.45 6.13 -13.60
CA LYS A 156 -5.16 5.31 -14.57
C LYS A 156 -5.30 3.87 -14.06
N LEU A 157 -4.20 3.25 -13.63
CA LEU A 157 -4.26 1.88 -13.11
C LEU A 157 -5.22 1.75 -11.92
N ILE A 158 -5.13 2.64 -10.94
CA ILE A 158 -6.01 2.60 -9.75
C ILE A 158 -7.48 2.80 -10.13
N ARG A 159 -7.78 3.72 -11.06
CA ARG A 159 -9.14 4.01 -11.54
C ARG A 159 -9.76 2.82 -12.26
N GLU A 160 -8.97 2.07 -13.03
CA GLU A 160 -9.47 0.91 -13.77
C GLU A 160 -9.48 -0.37 -12.92
N LEU A 161 -8.55 -0.51 -11.97
CA LEU A 161 -8.36 -1.74 -11.20
C LEU A 161 -9.21 -1.81 -9.94
N LEU A 162 -9.16 -0.80 -9.06
CA LEU A 162 -9.77 -0.90 -7.73
C LEU A 162 -11.31 -1.03 -7.74
N PRO A 163 -12.06 -0.44 -8.69
CA PRO A 163 -13.52 -0.66 -8.76
C PRO A 163 -13.93 -2.10 -9.07
N LEU A 164 -13.04 -2.90 -9.65
CA LEU A 164 -13.30 -4.31 -9.97
C LEU A 164 -13.03 -5.25 -8.79
N ILE A 165 -12.47 -4.73 -7.69
CA ILE A 165 -12.08 -5.52 -6.52
C ILE A 165 -13.19 -5.45 -5.47
N HIS A 166 -13.53 -6.61 -4.90
CA HIS A 166 -14.51 -6.71 -3.81
C HIS A 166 -14.16 -5.81 -2.62
N ASP A 167 -15.18 -5.18 -2.03
CA ASP A 167 -15.06 -4.17 -0.97
C ASP A 167 -14.30 -4.65 0.28
N ASP A 168 -14.45 -5.93 0.62
CA ASP A 168 -13.80 -6.58 1.76
C ASP A 168 -12.30 -6.84 1.56
N LYS A 169 -11.82 -6.86 0.30
CA LYS A 169 -10.39 -7.03 -0.03
C LYS A 169 -9.62 -5.71 0.12
N LEU A 170 -10.33 -4.57 0.25
CA LEU A 170 -9.77 -3.22 0.27
C LEU A 170 -9.69 -2.65 1.70
N ASP A 171 -8.48 -2.26 2.11
CA ASP A 171 -8.30 -1.43 3.30
C ASP A 171 -8.92 -0.03 3.11
N ASN A 172 -9.14 0.69 4.22
CA ASN A 172 -9.75 2.03 4.18
C ASN A 172 -8.97 3.02 3.29
N ARG A 173 -7.66 2.83 3.13
CA ARG A 173 -6.82 3.67 2.27
C ARG A 173 -6.96 3.33 0.80
N SER A 174 -7.08 2.06 0.43
CA SER A 174 -7.32 1.66 -0.96
C SER A 174 -8.72 2.04 -1.42
N ARG A 175 -9.74 1.91 -0.55
CA ARG A 175 -11.10 2.44 -0.81
C ARG A 175 -11.08 3.94 -1.09
N ASP A 176 -10.32 4.68 -0.28
CA ASP A 176 -10.09 6.11 -0.47
C ASP A 176 -9.51 6.47 -1.84
N LEU A 177 -8.51 5.72 -2.27
CA LEU A 177 -7.89 5.93 -3.57
C LEU A 177 -8.86 5.59 -4.70
N ARG A 178 -9.64 4.52 -4.56
CA ARG A 178 -10.67 4.14 -5.54
C ARG A 178 -11.68 5.28 -5.72
N ASP A 179 -12.14 5.87 -4.62
CA ASP A 179 -13.27 6.80 -4.64
C ASP A 179 -12.86 8.25 -4.93
N TYR A 180 -11.65 8.65 -4.51
CA TYR A 180 -11.23 10.06 -4.47
C TYR A 180 -9.89 10.38 -5.16
N LEU A 181 -9.15 9.40 -5.70
CA LEU A 181 -7.91 9.69 -6.41
C LEU A 181 -8.18 10.29 -7.80
N ASN A 182 -8.04 11.61 -7.91
CA ASN A 182 -8.26 12.35 -9.14
C ASN A 182 -7.01 13.05 -9.69
N ASP A 183 -7.13 13.49 -10.96
CA ASP A 183 -6.11 14.28 -11.62
C ASP A 183 -6.01 15.68 -10.98
N PRO A 184 -4.78 16.18 -10.72
CA PRO A 184 -4.61 17.47 -10.06
C PRO A 184 -5.30 18.64 -10.76
N ARG A 185 -5.39 18.61 -12.11
CA ARG A 185 -6.08 19.63 -12.91
C ARG A 185 -7.57 19.68 -12.59
N LEU A 186 -8.21 18.51 -12.52
CA LEU A 186 -9.63 18.37 -12.22
C LEU A 186 -9.95 18.77 -10.78
N VAL A 187 -9.09 18.39 -9.82
CA VAL A 187 -9.23 18.84 -8.42
C VAL A 187 -9.09 20.37 -8.32
N ASN A 188 -8.14 20.98 -9.05
CA ASN A 188 -8.00 22.44 -9.09
C ASN A 188 -9.23 23.13 -9.68
N GLN A 189 -9.79 22.60 -10.78
CA GLN A 189 -11.01 23.13 -11.40
C GLN A 189 -12.19 23.06 -10.42
N LYS A 190 -12.45 21.90 -9.79
CA LYS A 190 -13.49 21.76 -8.77
C LYS A 190 -13.30 22.74 -7.60
N THR A 191 -12.07 22.92 -7.13
CA THR A 191 -11.76 23.87 -6.05
C THR A 191 -12.17 25.30 -6.41
N ARG A 192 -11.86 25.73 -7.64
CA ARG A 192 -12.21 27.08 -8.13
C ARG A 192 -13.73 27.24 -8.27
N LEU A 193 -14.40 26.26 -8.86
CA LEU A 193 -15.86 26.26 -9.02
C LEU A 193 -16.59 26.30 -7.66
N SER A 194 -16.07 25.61 -6.65
CA SER A 194 -16.62 25.61 -5.29
C SER A 194 -16.29 26.88 -4.48
N LYS A 195 -15.56 27.85 -5.06
CA LYS A 195 -15.16 29.12 -4.42
C LYS A 195 -14.52 28.90 -3.04
N LEU A 196 -13.63 27.91 -2.94
CA LEU A 196 -12.83 27.70 -1.72
C LEU A 196 -11.69 28.72 -1.67
N ALA A 197 -11.45 29.28 -0.49
CA ALA A 197 -10.32 30.17 -0.27
C ALA A 197 -8.99 29.43 -0.51
N SER A 198 -7.96 30.16 -0.93
CA SER A 198 -6.65 29.60 -1.16
C SER A 198 -6.00 29.18 0.17
N ALA A 199 -5.07 28.22 0.13
CA ALA A 199 -4.36 27.75 1.31
C ALA A 199 -3.68 28.89 2.10
N GLN A 200 -3.17 29.93 1.43
CA GLN A 200 -2.52 31.08 2.09
C GLN A 200 -3.50 31.90 2.93
N VAL A 201 -4.71 32.12 2.44
CA VAL A 201 -5.77 32.83 3.17
C VAL A 201 -6.23 31.97 4.37
N LEU A 202 -6.38 30.66 4.14
CA LEU A 202 -6.80 29.72 5.19
C LEU A 202 -5.75 29.49 6.27
N ASP A 203 -4.46 29.68 5.97
CA ASP A 203 -3.38 29.53 6.97
C ASP A 203 -3.41 30.62 8.05
N VAL A 204 -3.98 31.80 7.74
CA VAL A 204 -4.14 32.93 8.68
C VAL A 204 -5.48 32.86 9.42
N ALA A 205 -6.46 32.14 8.90
CA ALA A 205 -7.77 32.00 9.53
C ALA A 205 -7.70 31.09 10.76
N ASN A 206 -8.37 31.50 11.86
CA ASN A 206 -8.51 30.65 13.04
C ASN A 206 -9.37 29.41 12.72
N ASP A 207 -8.83 28.22 12.99
CA ASP A 207 -9.44 26.91 12.73
C ASP A 207 -10.28 26.40 13.93
N ASP A 208 -11.00 27.28 14.62
CA ASP A 208 -11.83 26.94 15.80
C ASP A 208 -13.19 26.35 15.44
N PHE A 209 -13.22 25.45 14.46
CA PHE A 209 -14.43 24.69 14.15
C PHE A 209 -14.68 23.61 15.20
N ARG A 210 -15.80 23.71 15.92
CA ARG A 210 -16.24 22.71 16.92
C ARG A 210 -17.38 21.86 16.35
N LEU A 211 -17.07 20.59 16.08
CA LEU A 211 -18.08 19.57 15.77
C LEU A 211 -19.11 19.47 16.91
N GLY A 212 -20.40 19.54 16.57
CA GLY A 212 -21.49 19.38 17.53
C GLY A 212 -21.74 20.58 18.46
N GLY A 213 -21.13 21.74 18.17
CA GLY A 213 -21.51 22.99 18.84
C GLY A 213 -22.95 23.41 18.48
N LYS A 214 -23.64 24.11 19.40
CA LYS A 214 -25.02 24.62 19.22
C LYS A 214 -25.16 25.73 18.15
N SER A 215 -24.17 25.94 17.30
CA SER A 215 -24.10 27.09 16.38
C SER A 215 -24.41 26.70 14.95
N ALA A 216 -25.71 26.72 14.63
CA ALA A 216 -26.33 27.45 13.53
C ALA A 216 -27.77 26.94 13.47
N VAL A 217 -28.71 27.88 13.49
CA VAL A 217 -30.15 27.70 13.34
C VAL A 217 -30.44 26.52 12.40
N ASN A 218 -31.32 25.59 12.83
CA ASN A 218 -31.96 24.61 11.94
C ASN A 218 -32.87 25.36 10.95
N SER A 219 -32.28 26.25 10.15
CA SER A 219 -32.93 26.84 9.01
C SER A 219 -33.08 25.70 8.01
N PRO A 220 -34.28 25.46 7.47
CA PRO A 220 -34.45 24.43 6.45
C PRO A 220 -33.54 24.77 5.27
N HIS A 221 -32.51 23.95 5.07
CA HIS A 221 -31.60 24.06 3.93
C HIS A 221 -32.31 23.59 2.67
N SER A 222 -32.11 24.31 1.56
CA SER A 222 -32.67 23.91 0.28
C SER A 222 -32.10 22.56 -0.18
N LYS A 223 -32.80 21.86 -1.07
CA LYS A 223 -32.25 20.65 -1.73
C LYS A 223 -30.91 20.94 -2.41
N GLU A 224 -30.77 22.13 -3.00
CA GLU A 224 -29.53 22.60 -3.62
C GLU A 224 -28.37 22.73 -2.61
N ASP A 225 -28.66 23.20 -1.39
CA ASP A 225 -27.66 23.30 -0.33
C ASP A 225 -27.18 21.91 0.12
N MET A 226 -28.11 20.94 0.19
CA MET A 226 -27.81 19.56 0.52
C MET A 226 -26.92 18.90 -0.55
N GLU A 227 -27.25 19.07 -1.83
CA GLU A 227 -26.43 18.60 -2.95
C GLU A 227 -25.04 19.26 -2.93
N ARG A 228 -25.00 20.57 -2.69
CA ARG A 228 -23.75 21.31 -2.55
C ARG A 228 -22.91 20.79 -1.38
N ALA A 229 -23.52 20.44 -0.26
CA ALA A 229 -22.82 19.83 0.88
C ALA A 229 -22.25 18.44 0.50
N HIS A 230 -22.99 17.63 -0.24
CA HIS A 230 -22.48 16.34 -0.74
C HIS A 230 -21.30 16.50 -1.71
N LEU A 231 -21.36 17.49 -2.62
CA LEU A 231 -20.25 17.82 -3.52
C LEU A 231 -19.04 18.33 -2.75
N LEU A 232 -19.24 19.17 -1.74
CA LEU A 232 -18.18 19.67 -0.86
C LEU A 232 -17.55 18.54 -0.03
N ARG A 233 -18.33 17.58 0.47
CA ARG A 233 -17.81 16.36 1.12
C ARG A 233 -16.87 15.60 0.18
N ARG A 234 -17.31 15.33 -1.05
CA ARG A 234 -16.51 14.61 -2.05
C ARG A 234 -15.23 15.38 -2.38
N LEU A 235 -15.34 16.69 -2.62
CA LEU A 235 -14.19 17.56 -2.87
C LEU A 235 -13.23 17.58 -1.67
N GLY A 236 -13.73 17.61 -0.44
CA GLY A 236 -12.93 17.55 0.78
C GLY A 236 -12.08 16.27 0.84
N ASN A 237 -12.65 15.12 0.49
CA ASN A 237 -11.89 13.87 0.38
C ASN A 237 -10.88 13.89 -0.77
N GLU A 238 -11.24 14.40 -1.95
CA GLU A 238 -10.31 14.55 -3.08
C GLU A 238 -9.12 15.46 -2.70
N LEU A 239 -9.38 16.57 -2.02
CA LEU A 239 -8.36 17.50 -1.51
C LEU A 239 -7.48 16.84 -0.43
N ARG A 240 -8.08 16.03 0.46
CA ARG A 240 -7.35 15.26 1.48
C ARG A 240 -6.38 14.26 0.84
N ILE A 241 -6.81 13.50 -0.17
CA ILE A 241 -5.97 12.56 -0.92
C ILE A 241 -4.90 13.30 -1.75
N ALA A 242 -5.21 14.48 -2.27
CA ALA A 242 -4.24 15.37 -2.91
C ALA A 242 -3.27 16.05 -1.93
N GLY A 243 -3.51 15.91 -0.61
CA GLY A 243 -2.73 16.51 0.47
C GLY A 243 -2.88 18.01 0.64
N ARG A 244 -3.96 18.59 0.10
CA ARG A 244 -4.37 19.98 0.27
C ARG A 244 -5.24 20.10 1.53
N LEU A 245 -4.62 19.89 2.70
CA LEU A 245 -5.36 19.64 3.94
C LEU A 245 -6.14 20.85 4.48
N ARG A 246 -5.68 22.09 4.24
CA ARG A 246 -6.39 23.32 4.65
C ARG A 246 -7.67 23.53 3.85
N GLU A 247 -7.59 23.42 2.54
CA GLU A 247 -8.76 23.57 1.66
C GLU A 247 -9.74 22.40 1.87
N ALA A 248 -9.24 21.20 2.20
CA ALA A 248 -10.08 20.10 2.63
C ALA A 248 -10.86 20.46 3.91
N SER A 249 -10.20 21.02 4.93
CA SER A 249 -10.86 21.49 6.16
C SER A 249 -12.00 22.47 5.85
N GLU A 250 -11.75 23.42 4.94
CA GLU A 250 -12.78 24.39 4.56
C GLU A 250 -13.97 23.74 3.85
N ALA A 251 -13.70 22.80 2.94
CA ALA A 251 -14.76 22.06 2.24
C ALA A 251 -15.63 21.25 3.22
N PHE A 252 -15.01 20.54 4.17
CA PHE A 252 -15.74 19.80 5.20
C PHE A 252 -16.49 20.71 6.16
N ARG A 253 -15.90 21.84 6.56
CA ARG A 253 -16.56 22.84 7.43
C ARG A 253 -17.85 23.34 6.79
N ARG A 254 -17.79 23.75 5.51
CA ARG A 254 -18.98 24.19 4.76
C ARG A 254 -20.02 23.09 4.62
N ALA A 255 -19.60 21.85 4.36
CA ALA A 255 -20.53 20.71 4.28
C ALA A 255 -21.20 20.40 5.64
N LEU A 256 -20.44 20.47 6.74
CA LEU A 256 -20.92 20.20 8.09
C LEU A 256 -21.85 21.31 8.61
N ASN A 257 -21.71 22.54 8.13
CA ASN A 257 -22.65 23.62 8.45
C ASN A 257 -24.06 23.33 7.90
N VAL A 258 -24.16 22.63 6.76
CA VAL A 258 -25.45 22.25 6.15
C VAL A 258 -25.96 20.92 6.72
N THR A 259 -25.06 19.95 6.90
CA THR A 259 -25.42 18.57 7.32
C THR A 259 -24.64 18.13 8.58
N PRO A 260 -24.84 18.79 9.73
CA PRO A 260 -24.03 18.57 10.92
C PRO A 260 -24.18 17.15 11.53
N ASN A 261 -25.28 16.45 11.23
CA ASN A 261 -25.60 15.14 11.79
C ASN A 261 -25.31 13.96 10.86
N ALA A 262 -24.79 14.20 9.65
CA ALA A 262 -24.53 13.14 8.68
C ALA A 262 -23.33 12.27 9.10
N ALA A 263 -23.57 11.01 9.46
CA ALA A 263 -22.56 10.09 9.99
C ALA A 263 -21.34 9.91 9.07
N TRP A 264 -21.57 9.67 7.78
CA TRP A 264 -20.52 9.55 6.77
C TRP A 264 -19.67 10.82 6.63
N LEU A 265 -20.30 12.00 6.71
CA LEU A 265 -19.58 13.27 6.62
C LEU A 265 -18.67 13.49 7.84
N ILE A 266 -19.16 13.17 9.04
CA ILE A 266 -18.39 13.25 10.27
C ILE A 266 -17.23 12.25 10.26
N TYR A 267 -17.47 11.04 9.75
CA TYR A 267 -16.43 10.02 9.55
C TYR A 267 -15.32 10.51 8.61
N ASP A 268 -15.67 11.04 7.44
CA ASP A 268 -14.69 11.56 6.49
C ASP A 268 -13.90 12.75 7.05
N PHE A 269 -14.57 13.62 7.81
CA PHE A 269 -13.91 14.70 8.53
C PHE A 269 -12.96 14.19 9.62
N ALA A 270 -13.32 13.12 10.34
CA ALA A 270 -12.42 12.48 11.30
C ALA A 270 -11.15 11.94 10.61
N ARG A 271 -11.26 11.41 9.39
CA ARG A 271 -10.11 10.97 8.58
C ARG A 271 -9.25 12.13 8.08
N LEU A 272 -9.85 13.29 7.80
CA LEU A 272 -9.10 14.52 7.57
C LEU A 272 -8.29 14.90 8.81
N LEU A 273 -8.92 14.96 9.98
CA LEU A 273 -8.25 15.28 11.24
C LEU A 273 -7.10 14.32 11.52
N ARG A 274 -7.26 13.01 11.29
CA ARG A 274 -6.17 12.04 11.37
C ARG A 274 -5.04 12.36 10.38
N SER A 275 -5.37 12.72 9.15
CA SER A 275 -4.38 13.09 8.13
C SER A 275 -3.60 14.36 8.52
N GLN A 276 -4.27 15.34 9.14
CA GLN A 276 -3.65 16.54 9.69
C GLN A 276 -2.79 16.23 10.92
N ALA A 277 -3.30 15.44 11.86
CA ALA A 277 -2.57 14.98 13.03
C ALA A 277 -1.28 14.26 12.64
N SER A 278 -1.37 13.35 11.67
CA SER A 278 -0.19 12.68 11.11
C SER A 278 0.76 13.70 10.49
N ALA A 279 0.27 14.58 9.62
CA ALA A 279 1.07 15.57 8.90
C ALA A 279 1.80 16.59 9.80
N GLN A 280 1.18 16.96 10.92
CA GLN A 280 1.69 17.95 11.87
C GLN A 280 2.33 17.32 13.12
N SER A 281 2.25 16.00 13.27
CA SER A 281 2.63 15.27 14.48
C SER A 281 1.92 15.82 15.74
N ASP A 282 0.65 16.20 15.61
CA ASP A 282 -0.13 16.84 16.67
C ASP A 282 -1.10 15.86 17.35
N VAL A 283 -0.86 15.62 18.63
CA VAL A 283 -1.67 14.75 19.49
C VAL A 283 -3.07 15.32 19.74
N ARG A 284 -3.23 16.66 19.80
CA ARG A 284 -4.54 17.29 20.00
C ARG A 284 -5.45 17.04 18.80
N LEU A 285 -4.91 17.13 17.59
CA LEU A 285 -5.63 16.78 16.36
C LEU A 285 -5.98 15.29 16.32
N LEU A 286 -5.11 14.40 16.79
CA LEU A 286 -5.41 12.97 16.88
C LEU A 286 -6.56 12.70 17.87
N ASN A 287 -6.59 13.38 19.02
CA ASN A 287 -7.68 13.28 19.98
C ASN A 287 -8.99 13.82 19.42
N ARG A 288 -8.96 14.94 18.68
CA ARG A 288 -10.12 15.45 17.94
C ARG A 288 -10.62 14.44 16.89
N ALA A 289 -9.72 13.76 16.17
CA ALA A 289 -10.09 12.71 15.23
C ALA A 289 -10.81 11.55 15.92
N ARG A 290 -10.29 11.06 17.06
CA ARG A 290 -10.95 10.02 17.86
C ARG A 290 -12.33 10.45 18.37
N ALA A 291 -12.47 11.70 18.83
CA ALA A 291 -13.75 12.25 19.26
C ALA A 291 -14.76 12.32 18.09
N ALA A 292 -14.31 12.76 16.91
CA ALA A 292 -15.12 12.79 15.70
C ALA A 292 -15.54 11.38 15.26
N LEU A 293 -14.68 10.36 15.37
CA LEU A 293 -15.04 8.96 15.10
C LEU A 293 -16.12 8.45 16.06
N ARG A 294 -16.03 8.80 17.36
CA ARG A 294 -17.07 8.44 18.34
C ARG A 294 -18.41 9.08 17.99
N LEU A 295 -18.40 10.37 17.61
CA LEU A 295 -19.59 11.06 17.15
C LEU A 295 -20.17 10.42 15.88
N ALA A 296 -19.32 10.12 14.89
CA ALA A 296 -19.75 9.43 13.67
C ALA A 296 -20.39 8.08 13.98
N CYS A 297 -19.83 7.31 14.93
CA CYS A 297 -20.38 6.04 15.36
C CYS A 297 -21.78 6.19 15.99
N VAL A 298 -21.96 7.15 16.89
CA VAL A 298 -23.28 7.42 17.50
C VAL A 298 -24.30 7.81 16.43
N ARG A 299 -23.91 8.64 15.45
CA ARG A 299 -24.79 9.08 14.36
C ARG A 299 -25.06 7.98 13.33
N ALA A 300 -24.14 7.05 13.14
CA ALA A 300 -24.29 5.93 12.21
C ALA A 300 -25.39 4.95 12.65
N LYS A 301 -25.76 4.93 13.94
CA LYS A 301 -26.72 3.96 14.52
C LYS A 301 -26.31 2.53 14.14
N ASN A 302 -27.05 1.87 13.25
CA ASN A 302 -26.81 0.52 12.75
C ASN A 302 -26.42 0.48 11.26
N ASP A 303 -25.73 1.51 10.75
CA ASP A 303 -25.15 1.47 9.40
C ASP A 303 -24.00 0.45 9.34
N LEU A 304 -24.34 -0.78 8.94
CA LEU A 304 -23.42 -1.92 8.85
C LEU A 304 -22.32 -1.75 7.79
N SER A 305 -22.50 -0.81 6.85
CA SER A 305 -21.47 -0.49 5.86
C SER A 305 -20.42 0.48 6.42
N LEU A 306 -20.83 1.41 7.29
CA LEU A 306 -19.97 2.44 7.86
C LEU A 306 -19.26 1.99 9.14
N LEU A 307 -19.94 1.25 10.01
CA LEU A 307 -19.40 0.85 11.32
C LEU A 307 -18.08 0.05 11.23
N PRO A 308 -17.89 -0.92 10.30
CA PRO A 308 -16.59 -1.59 10.12
C PRO A 308 -15.48 -0.62 9.74
N LEU A 309 -15.78 0.37 8.88
CA LEU A 309 -14.81 1.37 8.44
C LEU A 309 -14.41 2.31 9.59
N ILE A 310 -15.37 2.65 10.46
CA ILE A 310 -15.11 3.37 11.71
C ILE A 310 -14.22 2.53 12.65
N GLY A 311 -14.53 1.24 12.82
CA GLY A 311 -13.74 0.32 13.63
C GLY A 311 -12.28 0.21 13.17
N GLU A 312 -12.06 0.00 11.87
CA GLU A 312 -10.72 0.01 11.27
C GLU A 312 -10.03 1.38 11.48
N SER A 313 -10.77 2.49 11.37
CA SER A 313 -10.22 3.84 11.61
C SER A 313 -9.84 4.09 13.07
N PHE A 314 -10.53 3.46 14.04
CA PHE A 314 -10.12 3.49 15.44
C PHE A 314 -8.80 2.73 15.65
N LEU A 315 -8.61 1.56 15.01
CA LEU A 315 -7.34 0.81 15.04
C LEU A 315 -6.19 1.61 14.45
N GLU A 316 -6.46 2.28 13.33
CA GLU A 316 -5.56 3.20 12.68
C GLU A 316 -5.18 4.43 13.53
N CYS A 317 -6.04 4.80 14.49
CA CYS A 317 -5.78 5.83 15.50
C CYS A 317 -5.21 5.27 16.80
N GLY A 318 -5.01 3.95 16.93
CA GLY A 318 -4.51 3.29 18.13
C GLY A 318 -5.52 3.16 19.28
N ASP A 319 -6.83 3.30 19.02
CA ASP A 319 -7.89 3.11 20.04
C ASP A 319 -8.54 1.74 19.87
N SER A 320 -7.82 0.68 20.29
CA SER A 320 -8.28 -0.71 20.18
C SER A 320 -9.55 -1.00 20.98
N ARG A 321 -9.77 -0.29 22.09
CA ARG A 321 -10.94 -0.48 22.95
C ARG A 321 -12.22 -0.06 22.23
N GLN A 322 -12.25 1.14 21.65
CA GLN A 322 -13.40 1.62 20.88
C GLN A 322 -13.60 0.80 19.60
N ALA A 323 -12.51 0.43 18.91
CA ALA A 323 -12.59 -0.43 17.75
C ALA A 323 -13.29 -1.77 18.06
N ARG A 324 -12.91 -2.43 19.16
CA ARG A 324 -13.54 -3.69 19.61
C ARG A 324 -15.04 -3.53 19.82
N GLN A 325 -15.46 -2.50 20.56
CA GLN A 325 -16.87 -2.24 20.85
C GLN A 325 -17.70 -1.98 19.59
N VAL A 326 -17.14 -1.29 18.60
CA VAL A 326 -17.83 -1.03 17.33
C VAL A 326 -17.93 -2.29 16.49
N LEU A 327 -16.83 -3.01 16.31
CA LEU A 327 -16.78 -4.19 15.45
C LEU A 327 -17.60 -5.36 16.05
N GLN A 328 -17.58 -5.52 17.36
CA GLN A 328 -18.41 -6.53 18.04
C GLN A 328 -19.90 -6.26 17.83
N ARG A 329 -20.34 -5.00 17.96
CA ARG A 329 -21.73 -4.62 17.63
C ARG A 329 -22.11 -4.93 16.19
N VAL A 330 -21.19 -4.75 15.24
CA VAL A 330 -21.45 -5.15 13.84
C VAL A 330 -21.68 -6.66 13.75
N VAL A 331 -20.81 -7.47 14.35
CA VAL A 331 -20.93 -8.94 14.30
C VAL A 331 -22.19 -9.44 15.02
N GLU A 332 -22.62 -8.76 16.08
CA GLU A 332 -23.87 -9.06 16.80
C GLU A 332 -25.12 -8.82 15.94
N VAL A 333 -25.13 -7.78 15.11
CA VAL A 333 -26.25 -7.46 14.21
C VAL A 333 -26.17 -8.24 12.90
N GLU A 334 -24.98 -8.32 12.32
CA GLU A 334 -24.68 -9.01 11.07
C GLU A 334 -23.49 -9.95 11.30
N SER A 335 -23.81 -11.19 11.65
CA SER A 335 -22.80 -12.24 11.81
C SER A 335 -21.99 -12.43 10.53
N GLY A 336 -22.58 -12.14 9.37
CA GLY A 336 -22.01 -12.20 8.03
C GLY A 336 -20.94 -11.14 7.67
N ASN A 337 -20.59 -10.21 8.55
CA ASN A 337 -19.68 -9.13 8.20
C ASN A 337 -18.19 -9.56 8.27
N PHE A 338 -17.61 -9.92 7.13
CA PHE A 338 -16.22 -10.37 7.04
C PHE A 338 -15.22 -9.34 7.58
N LYS A 339 -15.39 -8.06 7.20
CA LYS A 339 -14.49 -6.98 7.59
C LYS A 339 -14.49 -6.74 9.10
N ALA A 340 -15.65 -6.86 9.76
CA ALA A 340 -15.74 -6.77 11.21
C ALA A 340 -15.01 -7.91 11.92
N ARG A 341 -15.17 -9.16 11.46
CA ARG A 341 -14.46 -10.33 12.00
C ARG A 341 -12.94 -10.20 11.83
N MET A 342 -12.49 -9.75 10.67
CA MET A 342 -11.08 -9.46 10.40
C MET A 342 -10.52 -8.37 11.33
N GLY A 343 -11.28 -7.30 11.59
CA GLY A 343 -10.89 -6.27 12.54
C GLY A 343 -10.77 -6.79 13.98
N LEU A 344 -11.66 -7.70 14.41
CA LEU A 344 -11.56 -8.35 15.72
C LEU A 344 -10.35 -9.28 15.81
N ALA A 345 -9.99 -9.98 14.71
CA ALA A 345 -8.75 -10.75 14.64
C ALA A 345 -7.50 -9.87 14.80
N ASP A 346 -7.43 -8.70 14.13
CA ASP A 346 -6.30 -7.75 14.31
C ASP A 346 -6.21 -7.27 15.77
N ILE A 347 -7.34 -6.98 16.42
CA ILE A 347 -7.33 -6.59 17.84
C ILE A 347 -6.81 -7.74 18.71
N ALA A 348 -7.30 -8.96 18.51
CA ALA A 348 -6.85 -10.14 19.25
C ALA A 348 -5.35 -10.41 19.04
N LEU A 349 -4.84 -10.17 17.83
CA LEU A 349 -3.41 -10.27 17.51
C LEU A 349 -2.57 -9.26 18.29
N ARG A 350 -3.02 -8.00 18.34
CA ARG A 350 -2.34 -6.94 19.10
C ARG A 350 -2.31 -7.22 20.61
N GLU A 351 -3.30 -7.94 21.12
CA GLU A 351 -3.37 -8.37 22.52
C GLU A 351 -2.63 -9.69 22.80
N GLY A 352 -2.11 -10.38 21.77
CA GLY A 352 -1.44 -11.67 21.91
C GLY A 352 -2.38 -12.85 22.21
N LYS A 353 -3.69 -12.69 22.02
CA LYS A 353 -4.70 -13.72 22.34
C LYS A 353 -4.92 -14.68 21.18
N LEU A 354 -3.97 -15.59 20.95
CA LEU A 354 -3.95 -16.49 19.78
C LEU A 354 -5.24 -17.30 19.60
N ALA A 355 -5.83 -17.84 20.67
CA ALA A 355 -7.11 -18.56 20.60
C ALA A 355 -8.24 -17.72 19.99
N HIS A 356 -8.33 -16.44 20.34
CA HIS A 356 -9.34 -15.53 19.80
C HIS A 356 -9.05 -15.17 18.33
N VAL A 357 -7.76 -15.07 17.97
CA VAL A 357 -7.33 -14.85 16.58
C VAL A 357 -7.80 -16.00 15.70
N ILE A 358 -7.51 -17.24 16.11
CA ILE A 358 -7.90 -18.47 15.41
C ILE A 358 -9.42 -18.51 15.25
N HIS A 359 -10.17 -18.25 16.33
CA HIS A 359 -11.63 -18.20 16.30
C HIS A 359 -12.15 -17.20 15.28
N HIS A 360 -11.69 -15.94 15.31
CA HIS A 360 -12.16 -14.90 14.40
C HIS A 360 -11.80 -15.17 12.94
N TYR A 361 -10.63 -15.77 12.65
CA TYR A 361 -10.28 -16.15 11.28
C TYR A 361 -11.10 -17.32 10.76
N HIS A 362 -11.33 -18.37 11.56
CA HIS A 362 -12.22 -19.46 11.16
C HIS A 362 -13.64 -18.97 10.90
N GLU A 363 -14.15 -18.12 11.79
CA GLU A 363 -15.44 -17.50 11.61
C GLU A 363 -15.46 -16.62 10.34
N ALA A 364 -14.44 -15.80 10.08
CA ALA A 364 -14.35 -15.02 8.84
C ALA A 364 -14.38 -15.94 7.60
N ALA A 365 -13.69 -17.07 7.63
CA ALA A 365 -13.67 -18.05 6.55
C ALA A 365 -15.02 -18.77 6.33
N ARG A 366 -15.85 -18.90 7.36
CA ARG A 366 -17.19 -19.52 7.25
C ARG A 366 -18.23 -18.59 6.64
N VAL A 367 -18.05 -17.28 6.83
CA VAL A 367 -19.06 -16.28 6.53
C VAL A 367 -18.93 -15.70 5.13
N THR A 368 -17.72 -15.64 4.57
CA THR A 368 -17.50 -15.13 3.22
C THR A 368 -17.72 -16.21 2.16
N SER A 369 -18.37 -15.84 1.04
CA SER A 369 -18.53 -16.71 -0.13
C SER A 369 -17.38 -16.59 -1.13
N GLU A 370 -16.50 -15.60 -0.97
CA GLU A 370 -15.37 -15.34 -1.85
C GLU A 370 -14.22 -16.33 -1.60
N GLU A 371 -13.92 -17.20 -2.56
CA GLU A 371 -12.91 -18.27 -2.38
C GLU A 371 -11.53 -17.71 -1.99
N SER A 372 -11.12 -16.55 -2.51
CA SER A 372 -9.82 -15.96 -2.14
C SER A 372 -9.78 -15.49 -0.69
N LEU A 373 -10.89 -14.93 -0.18
CA LEU A 373 -11.00 -14.50 1.22
C LEU A 373 -11.10 -15.71 2.16
N VAL A 374 -11.84 -16.77 1.78
CA VAL A 374 -11.86 -18.04 2.51
C VAL A 374 -10.45 -18.61 2.61
N ARG A 375 -9.72 -18.69 1.49
CA ARG A 375 -8.35 -19.21 1.43
C ARG A 375 -7.41 -18.39 2.33
N TYR A 376 -7.52 -17.07 2.28
CA TYR A 376 -6.74 -16.15 3.11
C TYR A 376 -7.02 -16.37 4.60
N ALA A 377 -8.30 -16.33 5.01
CA ALA A 377 -8.69 -16.48 6.41
C ALA A 377 -8.35 -17.86 6.96
N ARG A 378 -8.56 -18.95 6.21
CA ARG A 378 -8.12 -20.31 6.63
C ARG A 378 -6.61 -20.39 6.77
N ARG A 379 -5.85 -19.86 5.81
CA ARG A 379 -4.38 -19.87 5.87
C ARG A 379 -3.86 -19.16 7.13
N GLU A 380 -4.44 -18.01 7.48
CA GLU A 380 -4.04 -17.31 8.71
C GLU A 380 -4.54 -18.06 9.96
N ALA A 381 -5.75 -18.63 9.96
CA ALA A 381 -6.25 -19.46 11.07
C ALA A 381 -5.33 -20.65 11.35
N ASP A 382 -5.01 -21.44 10.32
CA ASP A 382 -4.14 -22.62 10.42
C ASP A 382 -2.73 -22.22 10.89
N TYR A 383 -2.22 -21.09 10.39
CA TYR A 383 -0.94 -20.55 10.85
C TYR A 383 -0.97 -20.22 12.34
N TYR A 384 -1.98 -19.52 12.83
CA TYR A 384 -2.06 -19.18 14.26
C TYR A 384 -2.41 -20.39 15.13
N LEU A 385 -3.13 -21.39 14.59
CA LEU A 385 -3.41 -22.65 15.26
C LEU A 385 -2.11 -23.46 15.48
N THR A 386 -1.29 -23.60 14.45
CA THR A 386 0.04 -24.24 14.59
C THR A 386 0.91 -23.46 15.57
N LEU A 387 0.89 -22.13 15.51
CA LEU A 387 1.62 -21.27 16.45
C LEU A 387 1.15 -21.41 17.91
N ASN A 388 -0.14 -21.70 18.13
CA ASN A 388 -0.72 -21.84 19.47
C ASN A 388 -0.51 -23.24 20.07
N ASN A 389 -0.46 -24.27 19.23
CA ASN A 389 -0.45 -25.67 19.68
C ASN A 389 0.96 -26.27 19.74
N ASP A 390 1.93 -25.70 19.02
CA ASP A 390 3.31 -26.19 18.93
C ASP A 390 4.28 -25.15 19.48
N ASP A 391 4.70 -25.35 20.73
CA ASP A 391 5.64 -24.48 21.44
C ASP A 391 7.02 -24.44 20.76
N ASP A 392 7.45 -25.54 20.13
CA ASP A 392 8.72 -25.59 19.40
C ASP A 392 8.65 -24.75 18.12
N TYR A 393 7.52 -24.81 17.41
CA TYR A 393 7.24 -23.96 16.26
C TYR A 393 7.12 -22.49 16.66
N LEU A 394 6.43 -22.17 17.76
CA LEU A 394 6.38 -20.82 18.32
C LEU A 394 7.78 -20.29 18.63
N ALA A 395 8.60 -21.08 19.33
CA ALA A 395 9.97 -20.70 19.65
C ALA A 395 10.81 -20.50 18.38
N ALA A 396 10.66 -21.35 17.36
CA ALA A 396 11.32 -21.20 16.07
C ALA A 396 10.90 -19.92 15.35
N GLU A 397 9.62 -19.59 15.39
CA GLU A 397 9.05 -18.40 14.75
C GLU A 397 9.47 -17.12 15.47
N LEU A 398 9.50 -17.11 16.81
CA LEU A 398 10.05 -16.01 17.61
C LEU A 398 11.54 -15.81 17.32
N ARG A 399 12.33 -16.90 17.24
CA ARG A 399 13.74 -16.83 16.81
C ARG A 399 13.86 -16.23 15.41
N ARG A 400 13.05 -16.66 14.45
CA ARG A 400 13.01 -16.12 13.08
C ARG A 400 12.72 -14.63 13.07
N ILE A 401 11.71 -14.18 13.82
CA ILE A 401 11.32 -12.76 13.92
C ILE A 401 12.46 -11.93 14.54
N ASN A 402 13.06 -12.40 15.63
CA ASN A 402 14.19 -11.73 16.27
C ASN A 402 15.40 -11.64 15.32
N TRP A 403 15.74 -12.73 14.63
CA TRP A 403 16.77 -12.75 13.59
C TRP A 403 16.45 -11.77 12.46
N LEU A 404 15.22 -11.73 11.95
CA LEU A 404 14.80 -10.77 10.93
C LEU A 404 14.99 -9.32 11.41
N GLN A 405 14.59 -8.99 12.64
CA GLN A 405 14.77 -7.65 13.19
C GLN A 405 16.27 -7.29 13.34
N ASN A 406 17.09 -8.21 13.82
CA ASN A 406 18.53 -8.02 13.98
C ASN A 406 19.22 -7.87 12.62
N VAL A 407 18.95 -8.76 11.67
CA VAL A 407 19.48 -8.70 10.31
C VAL A 407 19.05 -7.40 9.62
N MET A 408 17.82 -6.92 9.82
CA MET A 408 17.36 -5.65 9.26
C MET A 408 18.00 -4.42 9.95
N ARG A 409 18.33 -4.51 11.25
CA ARG A 409 19.14 -3.49 11.94
C ARG A 409 20.57 -3.46 11.39
N VAL A 410 21.24 -4.62 11.34
CA VAL A 410 22.60 -4.77 10.78
C VAL A 410 22.63 -4.28 9.34
N ARG A 411 21.68 -4.66 8.49
CA ARG A 411 21.57 -4.20 7.11
C ARG A 411 21.54 -2.67 7.00
N ARG A 412 20.76 -2.00 7.84
CA ARG A 412 20.68 -0.52 7.83
C ARG A 412 21.99 0.12 8.30
N LEU A 413 22.64 -0.44 9.31
CA LEU A 413 23.93 0.03 9.79
C LEU A 413 25.03 -0.20 8.74
N ALA A 414 25.11 -1.40 8.18
CA ALA A 414 26.06 -1.76 7.12
C ALA A 414 25.90 -0.86 5.88
N ALA A 415 24.67 -0.54 5.47
CA ALA A 415 24.42 0.41 4.38
C ALA A 415 24.94 1.82 4.68
N ARG A 416 24.70 2.32 5.91
CA ARG A 416 25.20 3.64 6.34
C ARG A 416 26.73 3.67 6.44
N ALA A 417 27.32 2.61 7.00
CA ALA A 417 28.77 2.45 7.11
C ALA A 417 29.42 2.39 5.72
N THR A 418 28.85 1.63 4.79
CA THR A 418 29.32 1.56 3.40
C THR A 418 29.31 2.94 2.75
N ASN A 419 28.18 3.66 2.84
CA ASN A 419 28.06 4.99 2.24
C ASN A 419 29.04 6.00 2.86
N GLY A 420 29.20 5.99 4.20
CA GLY A 420 30.15 6.86 4.88
C GLY A 420 31.61 6.53 4.54
N ALA A 421 31.96 5.24 4.52
CA ALA A 421 33.30 4.78 4.18
C ALA A 421 33.68 5.09 2.73
N VAL A 422 32.73 4.99 1.79
CA VAL A 422 32.93 5.43 0.39
C VAL A 422 33.23 6.94 0.32
N LEU A 423 32.53 7.76 1.09
CA LEU A 423 32.82 9.21 1.13
C LEU A 423 34.22 9.49 1.68
N VAL A 424 34.63 8.80 2.75
CA VAL A 424 36.00 8.89 3.28
C VAL A 424 37.02 8.40 2.25
N ALA A 425 36.72 7.33 1.53
CA ALA A 425 37.61 6.79 0.50
C ALA A 425 37.85 7.78 -0.66
N LEU A 426 36.80 8.49 -1.08
CA LEU A 426 36.83 9.46 -2.18
C LEU A 426 37.44 10.81 -1.77
N ILE A 427 37.05 11.35 -0.60
CA ILE A 427 37.52 12.67 -0.14
C ILE A 427 38.88 12.55 0.55
N GLY A 428 39.08 11.50 1.35
CA GLY A 428 40.32 11.26 2.10
C GLY A 428 41.53 11.09 1.19
N GLY A 429 41.35 10.60 -0.04
CA GLY A 429 42.44 10.51 -1.03
C GLY A 429 43.05 11.86 -1.44
N PHE A 430 42.34 12.97 -1.24
CA PHE A 430 42.89 14.31 -1.47
C PHE A 430 43.72 14.84 -0.29
N VAL A 431 43.61 14.21 0.89
CA VAL A 431 44.24 14.68 2.14
C VAL A 431 45.34 13.72 2.59
N ASP A 432 45.06 12.41 2.62
CA ASP A 432 45.97 11.36 3.08
C ASP A 432 45.68 10.02 2.36
N PRO A 433 46.66 9.42 1.66
CA PRO A 433 46.55 8.08 1.07
C PRO A 433 46.09 6.99 2.04
N LEU A 434 46.46 7.08 3.33
CA LEU A 434 46.06 6.12 4.36
C LEU A 434 44.56 6.22 4.67
N ALA A 435 44.01 7.42 4.74
CA ALA A 435 42.58 7.63 4.93
C ALA A 435 41.77 7.03 3.78
N SER A 436 42.27 7.15 2.54
CA SER A 436 41.62 6.53 1.37
C SER A 436 41.62 5.01 1.43
N SER A 437 42.76 4.39 1.75
CA SER A 437 42.89 2.93 1.80
C SER A 437 42.02 2.31 2.91
N LEU A 438 41.97 2.94 4.09
CA LEU A 438 41.08 2.57 5.19
C LEU A 438 39.61 2.75 4.83
N GLY A 439 39.27 3.81 4.09
CA GLY A 439 37.90 4.01 3.58
C GLY A 439 37.44 2.86 2.68
N TRP A 440 38.28 2.42 1.73
CA TRP A 440 37.93 1.32 0.82
C TRP A 440 37.83 -0.04 1.52
N SER A 441 38.71 -0.34 2.48
CA SER A 441 38.66 -1.61 3.24
C SER A 441 37.43 -1.68 4.15
N LEU A 442 37.08 -0.57 4.80
CA LEU A 442 35.87 -0.48 5.61
C LEU A 442 34.61 -0.56 4.75
N ALA A 443 34.59 0.12 3.60
CA ALA A 443 33.46 0.10 2.67
C ALA A 443 33.21 -1.30 2.09
N SER A 444 34.27 -2.01 1.69
CA SER A 444 34.16 -3.36 1.14
C SER A 444 33.66 -4.36 2.20
N SER A 445 34.23 -4.31 3.41
CA SER A 445 33.79 -5.14 4.54
C SER A 445 32.31 -4.89 4.89
N ALA A 446 31.91 -3.62 4.98
CA ALA A 446 30.52 -3.24 5.25
C ALA A 446 29.57 -3.66 4.13
N LEU A 447 29.99 -3.58 2.86
CA LEU A 447 29.18 -4.02 1.73
C LEU A 447 28.98 -5.54 1.73
N VAL A 448 30.01 -6.32 2.04
CA VAL A 448 29.89 -7.79 2.15
C VAL A 448 28.89 -8.16 3.24
N VAL A 449 28.98 -7.53 4.41
CA VAL A 449 27.99 -7.71 5.48
C VAL A 449 26.60 -7.34 4.98
N TRP A 450 26.45 -6.22 4.28
CA TRP A 450 25.17 -5.82 3.69
C TRP A 450 24.63 -6.88 2.71
N LEU A 451 25.44 -7.38 1.78
CA LEU A 451 25.05 -8.41 0.83
C LEU A 451 24.62 -9.70 1.52
N LEU A 452 25.39 -10.16 2.51
CA LEU A 452 25.05 -11.33 3.33
C LEU A 452 23.68 -11.15 4.02
N THR A 453 23.39 -9.95 4.54
CA THR A 453 22.05 -9.67 5.10
C THR A 453 20.95 -9.66 4.04
N VAL A 454 21.19 -9.20 2.81
CA VAL A 454 20.21 -9.27 1.71
C VAL A 454 19.88 -10.73 1.36
N ILE A 455 20.89 -11.60 1.32
CA ILE A 455 20.70 -13.02 1.05
C ILE A 455 19.97 -13.69 2.22
N GLY A 456 20.44 -13.47 3.46
CA GLY A 456 19.86 -14.03 4.68
C GLY A 456 18.40 -13.65 4.88
N THR A 457 18.03 -12.39 4.60
CA THR A 457 16.62 -11.97 4.69
C THR A 457 15.70 -12.74 3.75
N ARG A 458 16.12 -13.08 2.52
CA ARG A 458 15.28 -13.86 1.58
C ARG A 458 14.95 -15.25 2.11
N ALA A 459 15.89 -15.89 2.82
CA ALA A 459 15.66 -17.19 3.45
C ALA A 459 14.72 -17.05 4.65
N LEU A 460 14.95 -16.04 5.49
CA LEU A 460 14.17 -15.81 6.72
C LEU A 460 12.75 -15.29 6.49
N PHE A 461 12.44 -14.62 5.36
CA PHE A 461 11.11 -14.07 5.09
C PHE A 461 10.03 -15.14 4.87
N LYS A 462 10.39 -16.31 4.36
CA LYS A 462 9.44 -17.42 4.23
C LYS A 462 9.11 -17.91 5.64
N ARG A 463 7.81 -17.93 5.98
CA ARG A 463 7.32 -18.57 7.21
C ARG A 463 7.85 -20.01 7.23
N ALA A 464 8.33 -20.47 8.38
CA ALA A 464 8.77 -21.86 8.51
C ALA A 464 7.56 -22.76 8.21
N LYS A 465 7.77 -23.85 7.45
CA LYS A 465 6.72 -24.86 7.36
C LYS A 465 6.70 -25.63 8.68
N PRO A 466 5.53 -25.93 9.25
CA PRO A 466 5.47 -26.81 10.41
C PRO A 466 6.17 -28.12 10.07
N ARG A 467 6.92 -28.67 11.03
CA ARG A 467 7.44 -30.03 10.91
C ARG A 467 6.22 -30.94 10.96
N THR A 468 5.81 -31.48 9.82
CA THR A 468 4.83 -32.56 9.82
C THR A 468 5.48 -33.72 10.53
N ALA A 469 4.98 -34.07 11.71
CA ALA A 469 5.33 -35.34 12.35
C ALA A 469 4.97 -36.45 11.34
N SER A 470 5.99 -37.12 10.83
CA SER A 470 5.87 -38.33 10.01
C SER A 470 5.50 -39.50 10.89
#